data_AF-A0A561B2L4-F1
#
_entry.id   AF-A0A561B2L4-F1
#
_cell.length_a   1.000
_cell.length_b   1.000
_cell.length_c   1.000
_cell.angle_alpha   90.00
_cell.angle_beta   90.00
_cell.angle_gamma   90.00
#
_symmetry.space_group_name_H-M   'P 1'
#
loop_
_entity.id
_entity.type
_entity.pdbx_description
1 polymer ?
#
loop_
_entity_poly.entity_id
_entity_poly.type
_entity_poly.pdbx_seq_one_letter_code
_entity_poly.pdbx_strand_id
1 'polypeptide(L)'
;MALLTVKPYAVWPPPAGLVIAPPYEQLLGPASYEVCPRCGFEFGNDDNPGTAEPSSFEEYRAEWEADGCPWFEAGQRPKRSDE
;
A
#
# COMPACT_ATOMS: atom_id res chain seq x y z
N MET A 1 1.66 25.51 0.13
CA MET A 1 1.52 24.12 -0.35
C MET A 1 1.53 24.16 -1.86
N ALA A 2 2.50 23.52 -2.51
CA ALA A 2 2.51 23.41 -3.96
C ALA A 2 1.38 22.45 -4.36
N LEU A 3 0.37 22.98 -5.06
CA LEU A 3 -0.71 22.16 -5.61
C LEU A 3 -0.12 21.33 -6.74
N LEU A 4 -0.28 20.01 -6.66
CA LEU A 4 0.05 19.11 -7.75
C LEU A 4 -0.83 19.47 -8.95
N THR A 5 -0.22 19.96 -10.04
CA THR A 5 -0.91 20.33 -11.27
C THR A 5 -1.35 19.12 -12.10
N VAL A 6 -0.86 17.93 -11.74
CA VAL A 6 -1.17 16.63 -12.37
C VAL A 6 -1.24 15.55 -11.30
N LYS A 7 -2.08 14.53 -11.53
CA LYS A 7 -2.11 13.34 -10.66
C LYS A 7 -0.73 12.64 -10.75
N PRO A 8 -0.04 12.42 -9.64
CA PRO A 8 1.34 11.90 -9.66
C PRO A 8 1.48 10.52 -10.29
N TYR A 9 0.46 9.66 -10.16
CA TYR A 9 0.40 8.36 -10.83
C TYR A 9 0.26 8.45 -12.35
N ALA A 10 -0.13 9.60 -12.90
CA ALA A 10 -0.24 9.78 -14.36
C ALA A 10 1.13 9.81 -15.05
N VAL A 11 2.22 9.95 -14.28
CA VAL A 11 3.59 10.05 -14.79
C VAL A 11 4.49 8.99 -14.16
N TRP A 12 3.94 7.81 -13.85
CA TRP A 12 4.70 6.70 -13.30
C TRP A 12 5.35 5.82 -14.39
N PRO A 13 6.65 5.45 -14.26
CA PRO A 13 7.57 5.76 -13.16
C PRO A 13 8.04 7.21 -13.17
N PRO A 14 8.43 7.79 -12.01
CA PRO A 14 8.83 9.18 -11.92
C PRO A 14 9.99 9.51 -12.88
N PRO A 15 10.08 10.74 -13.40
CA PRO A 15 11.16 11.13 -14.29
C PRO A 15 12.55 10.82 -13.72
N ALA A 16 13.46 10.35 -14.58
CA ALA A 16 14.84 10.08 -14.19
C ALA A 16 15.49 11.36 -13.61
N GLY A 17 16.10 11.25 -12.44
CA GLY A 17 16.73 12.38 -11.74
C GLY A 17 15.82 13.10 -10.73
N LEU A 18 14.55 12.69 -10.58
CA LEU A 18 13.73 13.15 -9.47
C LEU A 18 14.29 12.61 -8.15
N VAL A 19 14.69 13.50 -7.24
CA VAL A 19 15.09 13.13 -5.89
C VAL A 19 13.83 12.85 -5.07
N ILE A 20 13.59 11.58 -4.77
CA ILE A 20 12.47 11.14 -3.94
C ILE A 20 12.92 11.23 -2.47
N ALA A 21 12.34 12.19 -1.74
CA ALA A 21 12.61 12.39 -0.32
C ALA A 21 11.32 12.67 0.46
N PRO A 22 11.27 12.37 1.76
CA PRO A 22 10.12 12.69 2.59
C PRO A 22 9.85 14.21 2.68
N PRO A 23 8.57 14.64 2.81
CA PRO A 23 7.37 13.80 2.78
C PRO A 23 6.94 13.51 1.33
N TYR A 24 6.91 12.21 0.97
CA TYR A 24 6.74 11.75 -0.41
C TYR A 24 5.44 12.21 -1.07
N GLU A 25 4.41 12.49 -0.27
CA GLU A 25 3.11 12.99 -0.73
C GLU A 25 3.18 14.30 -1.51
N GLN A 26 4.21 15.11 -1.28
CA GLN A 26 4.43 16.36 -2.00
C GLN A 26 4.92 16.14 -3.44
N LEU A 27 5.49 14.96 -3.71
CA LEU A 27 6.05 14.59 -5.02
C LEU A 27 5.19 13.56 -5.73
N LEU A 28 4.68 12.57 -4.98
CA LEU A 28 4.00 11.38 -5.48
C LEU A 28 2.51 11.35 -5.11
N GLY A 29 2.00 12.41 -4.46
CA GLY A 29 0.61 12.54 -4.06
C GLY A 29 0.24 11.75 -2.81
N PRO A 30 -0.98 11.95 -2.32
CA PRO A 30 -1.44 11.24 -1.13
C PRO A 30 -1.45 9.73 -1.39
N ALA A 31 -1.23 8.96 -0.33
CA ALA A 31 -1.37 7.51 -0.38
C ALA A 31 -2.78 7.10 -0.83
N SER A 32 -2.92 5.88 -1.35
CA SER A 32 -4.21 5.39 -1.80
C SER A 32 -5.15 5.02 -0.65
N TYR A 33 -4.61 4.65 0.52
CA TYR A 33 -5.36 4.12 1.66
C TYR A 33 -6.23 2.92 1.28
N GLU A 34 -5.86 2.21 0.21
CA GLU A 34 -6.51 0.98 -0.19
C GLU A 34 -6.07 -0.14 0.74
N VAL A 35 -7.01 -1.00 1.09
CA VAL A 35 -6.75 -2.21 1.86
C VAL A 35 -6.69 -3.39 0.90
N CYS A 36 -5.61 -4.16 0.94
CA CYS A 36 -5.51 -5.38 0.16
C CYS A 36 -6.59 -6.37 0.62
N PRO A 37 -7.55 -6.77 -0.23
CA PRO A 37 -8.66 -7.63 0.20
C PRO A 37 -8.21 -9.04 0.60
N ARG A 38 -6.98 -9.42 0.19
CA ARG A 38 -6.43 -10.72 0.52
C ARG A 38 -5.77 -10.75 1.89
N CYS A 39 -4.74 -9.93 2.10
CA CYS A 39 -3.94 -9.97 3.32
C CYS A 39 -4.31 -8.90 4.35
N GLY A 40 -5.01 -7.84 3.95
CA GLY A 40 -5.45 -6.77 4.86
C GLY A 40 -4.48 -5.60 5.01
N PHE A 41 -3.36 -5.60 4.29
CA PHE A 41 -2.40 -4.50 4.32
C PHE A 41 -3.01 -3.20 3.77
N GLU A 42 -2.92 -2.10 4.51
CA GLU A 42 -3.39 -0.77 4.15
C GLU A 42 -2.24 0.13 3.66
N PHE A 43 -2.25 0.46 2.37
CA PHE A 43 -1.21 1.29 1.76
C PHE A 43 -1.28 2.74 2.23
N GLY A 44 -0.19 3.24 2.79
CA GLY A 44 -0.08 4.58 3.37
C GLY A 44 -0.37 4.66 4.86
N ASN A 45 -0.85 3.57 5.48
CA ASN A 45 -1.13 3.52 6.91
C ASN A 45 -0.28 2.44 7.60
N ASP A 46 -0.19 1.22 7.06
CA ASP A 46 0.65 0.17 7.65
C ASP A 46 2.16 0.42 7.38
N ASP A 47 2.51 0.93 6.19
CA ASP A 47 3.87 1.30 5.80
C ASP A 47 4.31 2.70 6.27
N ASN A 48 3.35 3.56 6.66
CA ASN A 48 3.63 4.92 7.11
C ASN A 48 2.56 5.48 8.10
N PRO A 49 2.39 4.88 9.28
CA PRO A 49 1.28 5.18 10.21
C PRO A 49 1.33 6.57 10.87
N GLY A 50 2.49 7.24 10.81
CA GLY A 50 2.74 8.55 11.42
C GLY A 50 2.63 8.61 12.96
N THR A 51 2.09 7.57 13.60
CA THR A 51 1.72 7.51 15.02
C THR A 51 2.18 6.22 15.70
N ALA A 52 2.72 5.28 14.93
CA ALA A 52 3.27 4.01 15.37
C ALA A 52 4.53 3.68 14.55
N GLU A 53 5.17 2.54 14.84
CA GLU A 53 6.24 2.03 13.99
C GLU A 53 5.65 1.48 12.67
N PRO A 54 6.21 1.85 11.51
CA PRO A 54 5.79 1.28 10.24
C PRO A 54 6.18 -0.20 10.14
N SER A 55 5.36 -0.99 9.44
CA SER A 55 5.75 -2.34 9.01
C SER A 55 6.25 -2.30 7.57
N SER A 56 7.37 -2.97 7.29
CA SER A 56 7.73 -3.23 5.89
C SER A 56 6.75 -4.23 5.27
N PHE A 57 6.61 -4.18 3.94
CA PHE A 57 5.80 -5.16 3.20
C PHE A 57 6.29 -6.59 3.44
N GLU A 58 7.61 -6.77 3.53
CA GLU A 58 8.26 -8.05 3.77
C GLU A 58 7.96 -8.61 5.17
N GLU A 59 8.05 -7.78 6.21
CA GLU A 59 7.76 -8.18 7.59
C GLU A 59 6.29 -8.55 7.76
N TYR A 60 5.38 -7.66 7.32
CA TYR A 60 3.94 -7.93 7.39
C TYR A 60 3.58 -9.22 6.64
N ARG A 61 4.15 -9.42 5.46
CA ARG A 61 3.91 -10.62 4.67
C ARG A 61 4.41 -11.88 5.39
N ALA A 62 5.57 -11.84 6.02
CA ALA A 62 6.12 -12.98 6.75
C ALA A 62 5.21 -13.38 7.93
N GLU A 63 4.68 -12.40 8.67
CA GLU A 63 3.73 -12.64 9.76
C GLU A 63 2.41 -13.22 9.23
N TRP A 64 1.85 -12.62 8.18
CA TRP A 64 0.63 -13.13 7.53
C TRP A 64 0.78 -14.56 7.00
N GLU A 65 1.95 -14.89 6.43
CA GLU A 65 2.26 -16.26 5.98
C GLU A 65 2.40 -17.22 7.17
N ALA A 66 3.03 -16.79 8.27
CA ALA A 66 3.15 -17.59 9.50
C ALA A 66 1.79 -17.91 10.13
N ASP A 67 0.81 -17.01 9.99
CA ASP A 67 -0.57 -17.17 10.44
C ASP A 67 -1.44 -18.04 9.49
N GLY A 68 -0.84 -18.59 8.43
CA GLY A 68 -1.53 -19.50 7.51
C GLY A 68 -2.25 -18.79 6.36
N CYS A 69 -1.82 -17.58 6.01
CA CYS A 69 -2.34 -16.81 4.88
C CYS A 69 -3.86 -16.54 4.94
N PRO A 70 -4.40 -16.08 6.09
CA PRO A 70 -5.83 -15.85 6.24
C PRO A 70 -6.35 -14.85 5.21
N TRP A 71 -7.61 -15.01 4.80
CA TRP A 71 -8.28 -13.97 4.00
C TRP A 71 -8.75 -12.86 4.92
N PHE A 72 -8.36 -11.63 4.62
CA PHE A 72 -8.82 -10.44 5.34
C PHE A 72 -10.34 -10.30 5.20
N GLU A 73 -10.85 -10.25 3.96
CA GLU A 73 -12.28 -10.34 3.72
C GLU A 73 -12.70 -11.76 3.37
N ALA A 74 -13.24 -12.49 4.35
CA ALA A 74 -13.69 -13.88 4.18
C ALA A 74 -14.71 -14.04 3.02
N GLY A 75 -15.51 -13.01 2.74
CA GLY A 75 -16.49 -12.99 1.64
C GLY A 75 -15.89 -12.80 0.24
N GLN A 76 -14.64 -12.34 0.14
CA GLN A 76 -13.94 -12.13 -1.13
C GLN A 76 -13.10 -13.32 -1.58
N ARG A 77 -13.00 -14.37 -0.75
CA ARG A 77 -12.35 -15.61 -1.15
C ARG A 77 -13.11 -16.22 -2.35
N PRO A 78 -12.47 -16.38 -3.52
CA PRO A 78 -13.11 -17.01 -4.66
C PRO A 78 -13.60 -18.39 -4.26
N LYS A 79 -14.88 -18.66 -4.50
CA LYS A 79 -15.39 -20.03 -4.42
C LYS A 79 -14.64 -20.82 -5.47
N ARG A 80 -14.10 -21.99 -5.09
CA ARG A 80 -13.52 -22.89 -6.09
C ARG A 80 -14.65 -23.24 -7.06
N SER A 81 -14.44 -23.00 -8.35
CA SER A 81 -15.32 -23.49 -9.40
C SER A 81 -15.06 -24.98 -9.53
N ASP A 82 -15.86 -25.81 -8.85
CA ASP A 82 -16.18 -27.21 -9.14
C ASP A 82 -16.88 -27.80 -7.90
N GLU A 83 -18.20 -27.61 -7.81
CA GLU A 83 -19.17 -28.53 -7.18
C GLU A 83 -20.50 -28.45 -7.92
#